data_AF-A0A318T426-F1
#
_entry.id   AF-A0A318T426-F1
#
_cell.length_a   1.000
_cell.length_b   1.000
_cell.length_c   1.000
_cell.angle_alpha   90.00
_cell.angle_beta   90.00
_cell.angle_gamma   90.00
#
_symmetry.space_group_name_H-M   'P 1'
#
loop_
_entity.id
_entity.type
_entity.pdbx_description
1 polymer ?
#
loop_
_entity_poly.entity_id
_entity_poly.type
_entity_poly.pdbx_seq_one_letter_code
_entity_poly.pdbx_strand_id
1 'polypeptide(L)' 'MRSDVAMPDYIHVRVFREEKRTLEKLAQEKGTSLSELIRASVLPQAGEASPR' A
#
# COMPACT_ATOMS: atom_id res chain seq x y z
N MET A 1 5.77 3.26 -24.69
CA MET A 1 4.85 3.52 -23.56
C MET A 1 5.50 4.56 -22.66
N ARG A 2 5.06 5.82 -22.76
CA ARG A 2 5.45 6.87 -21.81
C ARG A 2 4.62 6.69 -20.55
N SER A 3 5.25 6.64 -19.39
CA SER A 3 4.74 7.13 -18.10
C SER A 3 5.80 6.90 -17.02
N ASP A 4 6.93 7.61 -17.11
CA ASP A 4 7.62 8.07 -15.89
C ASP A 4 6.74 9.19 -15.30
N VAL A 5 5.62 8.81 -14.71
CA VAL A 5 4.90 9.70 -13.81
C VAL A 5 5.52 9.43 -12.45
N ALA A 6 6.64 10.09 -12.16
CA ALA A 6 7.08 10.27 -10.79
C ALA A 6 6.04 11.17 -10.12
N MET A 7 4.93 10.59 -9.65
CA MET A 7 4.05 11.29 -8.72
C MET A 7 4.86 11.48 -7.44
N PRO A 8 5.04 12.72 -6.96
CA PRO A 8 6.07 13.07 -5.98
C PRO A 8 5.97 12.35 -4.62
N ASP A 9 4.86 11.68 -4.33
CA ASP A 9 4.57 11.13 -2.99
C ASP A 9 4.20 9.63 -2.96
N TYR A 10 4.56 8.85 -3.99
CA TYR A 10 4.25 7.41 -4.05
C TYR A 10 5.52 6.56 -3.98
N ILE A 11 5.45 5.48 -3.19
CA ILE A 11 6.51 4.47 -3.09
C ILE A 11 6.23 3.36 -4.11
N HIS A 12 7.20 3.07 -4.97
CA HIS A 12 7.17 1.88 -5.83
C HIS A 12 7.85 0.70 -5.12
N VAL A 13 7.08 -0.35 -4.86
CA VAL A 13 7.58 -1.60 -4.26
C VAL A 13 7.53 -2.70 -5.31
N ARG A 14 8.66 -3.40 -5.51
CA ARG A 14 8.71 -4.63 -6.30
C ARG A 14 8.32 -5.80 -5.42
N VAL A 15 7.35 -6.59 -5.89
CA VAL A 15 6.85 -7.80 -5.23
C VAL A 15 6.70 -8.91 -6.27
N PHE A 16 6.64 -10.17 -5.83
CA PHE A 16 6.34 -11.26 -6.75
C PHE A 16 4.91 -11.14 -7.28
N ARG A 17 4.71 -11.66 -8.49
CA ARG A 17 3.41 -11.55 -9.19
C ARG A 17 2.28 -12.22 -8.40
N GLU A 18 2.57 -13.33 -7.75
CA GLU A 18 1.59 -14.08 -6.96
C GLU A 18 1.20 -13.33 -5.69
N GLU A 19 2.18 -12.77 -4.99
CA GLU A 19 1.96 -11.91 -3.81
C GLU A 19 1.09 -10.71 -4.16
N LYS A 20 1.39 -10.02 -5.27
CA LYS A 20 0.59 -8.89 -5.76
C LYS A 20 -0.88 -9.29 -5.96
N ARG A 21 -1.13 -10.42 -6.61
CA ARG A 21 -2.50 -10.91 -6.86
C ARG A 21 -3.24 -11.24 -5.56
N THR A 22 -2.55 -11.83 -4.59
CA THR A 22 -3.13 -12.13 -3.29
C THR A 22 -3.51 -10.85 -2.55
N LEU A 23 -2.62 -9.85 -2.56
CA LEU A 23 -2.89 -8.56 -1.93
C LEU A 23 -4.02 -7.78 -2.63
N GLU A 24 -4.09 -7.83 -3.97
CA GLU A 24 -5.19 -7.22 -4.74
C GLU A 24 -6.54 -7.84 -4.38
N LYS A 25 -6.62 -9.17 -4.29
CA LYS A 25 -7.85 -9.87 -3.86
C LYS A 25 -8.24 -9.47 -2.45
N LEU A 26 -7.28 -9.45 -1.52
CA LEU A 26 -7.54 -9.06 -0.14
C LEU A 26 -8.04 -7.61 -0.02
N ALA A 27 -7.48 -6.69 -0.81
CA ALA A 27 -7.95 -5.30 -0.87
C ALA A 27 -9.39 -5.23 -1.40
N GLN A 28 -9.70 -5.99 -2.45
CA GLN A 28 -11.04 -6.06 -3.04
C GLN A 28 -12.07 -6.64 -2.07
N GLU A 29 -11.75 -7.72 -1.36
CA GLU A 29 -12.63 -8.33 -0.34
C GLU A 29 -12.94 -7.35 0.80
N LYS A 30 -11.97 -6.49 1.14
CA LYS A 30 -12.12 -5.43 2.16
C LYS A 30 -12.74 -4.14 1.62
N GLY A 31 -13.06 -4.08 0.32
CA GLY A 31 -13.62 -2.88 -0.30
C GLY A 31 -12.69 -1.66 -0.27
N THR A 32 -11.37 -1.86 -0.21
CA THR A 32 -10.35 -0.81 -0.13
C THR A 32 -9.37 -0.88 -1.30
N SER A 33 -8.50 0.12 -1.43
CA SER A 33 -7.41 0.10 -2.40
C SER A 33 -6.20 -0.66 -1.87
N LEU A 34 -5.39 -1.23 -2.77
CA LEU A 34 -4.13 -1.89 -2.39
C LEU A 34 -3.19 -0.96 -1.61
N SER A 35 -3.09 0.31 -2.01
CA SER A 35 -2.27 1.30 -1.31
C SER A 35 -2.76 1.58 0.11
N GLU A 36 -4.07 1.65 0.31
CA GLU A 36 -4.67 1.87 1.62
C GLU A 36 -4.53 0.65 2.53
N LEU A 37 -4.70 -0.55 1.98
CA LEU A 37 -4.40 -1.80 2.67
C LEU A 37 -2.94 -1.82 3.17
N ILE A 38 -1.98 -1.49 2.31
CA ILE A 38 -0.56 -1.43 2.68
C ILE A 38 -0.31 -0.35 3.73
N ARG A 39 -0.88 0.85 3.58
CA ARG A 39 -0.74 1.93 4.57
C ARG A 39 -1.25 1.51 5.94
N ALA A 40 -2.43 0.88 6.00
CA ALA A 40 -3.01 0.43 7.25
C ALA A 40 -2.18 -0.67 7.94
N SER A 41 -1.39 -1.44 7.19
CA SER A 41 -0.51 -2.48 7.73
C SER A 41 0.89 -1.99 8.12
N VAL A 42 1.42 -0.98 7.43
CA VAL A 42 2.81 -0.51 7.60
C VAL A 42 2.91 0.74 8.44
N LEU A 43 1.97 1.67 8.29
CA LEU A 43 1.97 2.88 9.09
C LEU A 43 1.26 2.58 10.41
N PRO A 44 1.89 2.84 11.57
CA PRO A 44 1.15 2.85 12.82
C PRO A 44 -0.02 3.81 12.66
N GLN A 45 -1.20 3.45 13.16
CA GLN A 45 -2.31 4.40 13.21
C GLN A 45 -1.76 5.65 13.89
N ALA A 46 -1.74 6.77 13.17
CA ALA A 46 -1.26 8.04 13.67
C ALA A 46 -2.16 8.44 14.85
N GLY A 47 -1.80 7.99 16.05
CA GLY A 47 -2.71 7.89 17.19
C GLY A 47 -2.10 7.16 18.39
N GLU A 48 -1.21 6.18 18.17
CA GLU A 48 -0.35 5.69 19.25
C GLU A 48 0.87 6.61 19.38
N ALA A 49 0.65 7.70 20.10
CA ALA A 49 1.68 8.63 20.54
C ALA A 49 2.80 7.85 21.23
N SER A 50 4.01 8.01 20.70
CA SER A 50 5.25 7.60 21.34
C SER A 50 5.25 8.11 22.80
N PRO A 51 5.35 7.24 23.83
CA PRO A 51 5.61 7.73 25.17
C PRO A 51 7.01 8.34 25.17
N ARG A 52 7.10 9.57 25.68
CA ARG A 52 8.36 10.27 25.93
C ARG A 52 9.17 9.55 26.99
#